data_AF-A0A420WH74-F1
#
_entry.id   AF-A0A420WH74-F1
#
_cell.length_a   1.000
_cell.length_b   1.000
_cell.length_c   1.000
_cell.angle_alpha   90.00
_cell.angle_beta   90.00
_cell.angle_gamma   90.00
#
_symmetry.space_group_name_H-M   'P 1'
#
loop_
_entity.id
_entity.type
_entity.pdbx_description
1 polymer ?
#
loop_
_entity_poly.entity_id
_entity_poly.type
_entity_poly.pdbx_seq_one_letter_code
_entity_poly.pdbx_strand_id
1 'polypeptide(L)'
;MTGEELRDAIRAMLESHPGISVSSAGHVTHAERYVTLAGAPVGFEPKRVEFQNLWVRSDSIRLTRLRDIDHVCYRAENFSESTPNHNLFGEKAFKNADLVRFKVTDLWQAARVLLEVAGEGAAP
;
A
#
# COMPACT_ATOMS: atom_id res chain seq x y z
N MET A 1 -6.55 1.48 -20.06
CA MET A 1 -5.51 2.04 -19.21
C MET A 1 -4.31 1.11 -19.25
N THR A 2 -3.14 1.61 -19.63
CA THR A 2 -1.87 0.85 -19.60
C THR A 2 -1.36 0.74 -18.16
N GLY A 3 -0.37 -0.13 -17.92
CA GLY A 3 0.29 -0.21 -16.61
C GLY A 3 0.95 1.10 -16.18
N GLU A 4 1.50 1.86 -17.14
CA GLU A 4 2.13 3.15 -16.89
C GLU A 4 1.09 4.22 -16.53
N GLU A 5 -0.03 4.25 -17.25
CA GLU A 5 -1.15 5.16 -16.93
C GLU A 5 -1.72 4.85 -15.55
N LEU A 6 -1.90 3.56 -15.20
CA LEU A 6 -2.36 3.16 -13.87
C LEU A 6 -1.36 3.58 -12.79
N ARG A 7 -0.06 3.35 -13.02
CA ARG A 7 1.00 3.76 -12.09
C ARG A 7 0.95 5.26 -11.83
N ASP A 8 0.91 6.07 -12.89
CA ASP A 8 1.00 7.52 -12.78
C ASP A 8 -0.30 8.09 -12.17
N ALA A 9 -1.46 7.48 -12.45
CA ALA A 9 -2.70 7.81 -11.78
C ALA A 9 -2.68 7.47 -10.28
N ILE A 10 -2.09 6.34 -9.87
CA ILE A 10 -1.93 5.98 -8.46
C ILE A 10 -1.00 6.97 -7.74
N ARG A 11 0.10 7.39 -8.37
CA ARG A 11 0.96 8.45 -7.82
C ARG A 11 0.21 9.75 -7.63
N ALA A 12 -0.53 10.19 -8.65
CA ALA A 12 -1.34 11.40 -8.56
C ALA A 12 -2.37 11.32 -7.42
N MET A 13 -3.00 10.16 -7.21
CA MET A 13 -3.87 9.94 -6.06
C MET A 13 -3.12 10.05 -4.73
N LEU A 14 -1.98 9.37 -4.58
CA LEU A 14 -1.17 9.42 -3.35
C LEU A 14 -0.67 10.83 -3.02
N GLU A 15 -0.28 11.60 -4.03
CA GLU A 15 0.21 12.97 -3.90
C GLU A 15 -0.90 13.99 -3.60
N SER A 16 -2.12 13.76 -4.11
CA SER A 16 -3.27 14.66 -3.91
C SER A 16 -4.14 14.29 -2.71
N HIS A 17 -3.96 13.11 -2.12
CA HIS A 17 -4.79 12.64 -1.02
C HIS A 17 -4.52 13.44 0.26
N PRO A 18 -5.52 14.12 0.86
CA PRO A 18 -5.32 15.00 2.02
C PRO A 18 -4.86 14.25 3.28
N GLY A 19 -5.25 12.98 3.39
CA GLY A 19 -4.90 12.10 4.49
C GLY A 19 -3.58 11.33 4.36
N ILE A 20 -2.81 11.51 3.28
CA ILE A 20 -1.59 10.72 3.01
C ILE A 20 -0.44 11.67 2.64
N SER A 21 0.76 11.42 3.15
CA SER A 21 1.96 12.18 2.80
C SER A 21 3.17 11.27 2.62
N VAL A 22 4.21 11.77 1.95
CA VAL A 22 5.47 11.02 1.79
C VAL A 22 6.09 10.77 3.17
N SER A 23 6.48 9.52 3.45
CA SER A 23 7.13 9.16 4.72
C SER A 23 8.49 9.88 4.86
N SER A 24 8.97 10.05 6.09
CA SER A 24 10.32 10.62 6.34
C SER A 24 11.46 9.75 5.78
N ALA A 25 11.19 8.46 5.51
CA ALA A 25 12.11 7.55 4.83
C ALA A 25 12.21 7.80 3.30
N GLY A 26 11.35 8.65 2.75
CA GLY A 26 11.32 9.00 1.32
C GLY A 26 11.04 7.82 0.40
N HIS A 27 11.26 8.03 -0.89
CA HIS A 27 11.09 7.00 -1.92
C HIS A 27 12.42 6.32 -2.24
N VAL A 28 12.36 5.04 -2.62
CA VAL A 28 13.49 4.29 -3.18
C VAL A 28 13.10 3.69 -4.54
N THR A 29 14.10 3.31 -5.33
CA THR A 29 13.96 2.89 -6.73
C THR A 29 12.93 1.79 -7.00
N HIS A 30 12.55 0.99 -6.01
CA HIS A 30 11.59 -0.11 -6.13
C HIS A 30 10.39 0.00 -5.19
N ALA A 31 10.29 1.09 -4.43
CA ALA A 31 9.26 1.28 -3.43
C ALA A 31 9.09 2.77 -3.10
N GLU A 32 7.89 3.29 -3.35
CA GLU A 32 7.46 4.59 -2.87
C GLU A 32 6.78 4.39 -1.51
N ARG A 33 7.10 5.25 -0.55
CA ARG A 33 6.70 5.10 0.86
C ARG A 33 5.98 6.35 1.33
N TYR A 34 4.80 6.12 1.89
CA TYR A 34 3.88 7.12 2.37
C TYR A 34 3.40 6.76 3.76
N VAL A 35 2.77 7.71 4.42
CA VAL A 35 2.19 7.57 5.74
C VAL A 35 0.86 8.32 5.78
N THR A 36 -0.15 7.72 6.43
CA THR A 36 -1.43 8.38 6.65
C THR A 36 -1.34 9.38 7.80
N LEU A 37 -2.32 10.28 7.95
CA LEU A 37 -2.40 11.18 9.11
C LEU A 37 -2.47 10.43 10.46
N ALA A 38 -3.00 9.21 10.45
CA ALA A 38 -3.05 8.34 11.62
C ALA A 38 -1.72 7.58 11.88
N GLY A 39 -0.70 7.81 11.05
CA GLY A 39 0.61 7.16 11.15
C GLY A 39 0.68 5.75 10.55
N ALA A 40 -0.34 5.32 9.80
CA ALA A 40 -0.31 4.02 9.13
C ALA A 40 0.57 4.10 7.87
N PRO A 41 1.51 3.15 7.67
CA PRO A 41 2.41 3.21 6.53
C PRO A 41 1.73 2.64 5.27
N VAL A 42 1.99 3.27 4.12
CA VAL A 42 1.50 2.87 2.80
C VAL A 42 2.69 2.73 1.85
N GLY A 43 2.83 1.57 1.23
CA GLY A 43 3.88 1.27 0.27
C GLY A 43 3.31 1.11 -1.14
N PHE A 44 4.03 1.59 -2.14
CA PHE A 44 3.65 1.45 -3.54
C PHE A 44 4.83 0.93 -4.37
N GLU A 45 4.60 -0.14 -5.15
CA GLU A 45 5.61 -0.71 -6.06
C GLU A 45 5.26 -0.40 -7.53
N PRO A 46 5.83 0.67 -8.11
CA PRO A 46 5.44 1.18 -9.44
C PRO A 46 5.99 0.38 -10.64
N LYS A 47 6.83 -0.64 -10.42
CA LYS A 47 7.61 -1.30 -11.50
C LYS A 47 6.90 -2.45 -12.18
N ARG A 48 5.59 -2.58 -12.01
CA ARG A 48 4.80 -3.69 -12.52
C ARG A 48 4.00 -3.19 -13.73
N VAL A 49 3.97 -3.98 -14.81
CA VAL A 49 3.36 -3.57 -16.09
C VAL A 49 1.88 -3.95 -16.17
N GLU A 50 1.49 -5.06 -15.53
CA GLU A 50 0.11 -5.59 -15.64
C GLU A 50 -0.78 -5.21 -14.44
N PHE A 51 -0.16 -4.80 -13.34
CA PHE A 51 -0.81 -4.45 -12.09
C PHE A 51 0.10 -3.51 -11.33
N GLN A 52 -0.35 -2.94 -10.21
CA GLN A 52 0.52 -2.31 -9.24
C GLN A 52 0.34 -2.93 -7.86
N ASN A 53 1.39 -2.94 -7.04
CA ASN A 53 1.25 -3.39 -5.66
C ASN A 53 1.09 -2.20 -4.73
N LEU A 54 0.05 -2.27 -3.89
CA LEU A 54 -0.10 -1.43 -2.71
C LEU A 54 0.11 -2.29 -1.47
N TRP A 55 0.87 -1.75 -0.52
CA TRP A 55 1.21 -2.40 0.73
C TRP A 55 0.69 -1.57 1.89
N VAL A 56 0.01 -2.23 2.82
CA VAL A 56 -0.54 -1.60 4.02
C VAL A 56 -0.35 -2.53 5.20
N ARG A 57 -0.46 -2.00 6.42
CA ARG A 57 -0.57 -2.87 7.59
C ARG A 57 -1.93 -3.53 7.65
N SER A 58 -1.98 -4.80 8.01
CA SER A 58 -3.24 -5.55 8.14
C SER A 58 -4.19 -4.94 9.18
N ASP A 59 -3.66 -4.32 10.23
CA ASP A 59 -4.43 -3.66 11.28
C ASP A 59 -4.90 -2.24 10.92
N SER A 60 -4.44 -1.70 9.80
CA SER A 60 -4.84 -0.38 9.29
C SER A 60 -6.04 -0.44 8.34
N ILE A 61 -6.57 -1.63 8.07
CA ILE A 61 -7.66 -1.85 7.11
C ILE A 61 -8.66 -2.89 7.62
N ARG A 62 -9.90 -2.82 7.15
CA ARG A 62 -10.87 -3.92 7.29
C ARG A 62 -10.83 -4.77 6.02
N LEU A 63 -10.05 -5.85 6.04
CA LEU A 63 -9.85 -6.72 4.86
C LEU A 63 -11.16 -7.27 4.26
N THR A 64 -12.20 -7.45 5.07
CA THR A 64 -13.53 -7.87 4.61
C THR A 64 -14.14 -6.93 3.55
N ARG A 65 -13.77 -5.64 3.56
CA ARG A 65 -14.22 -4.63 2.59
C ARG A 65 -13.41 -4.60 1.30
N LEU A 66 -12.28 -5.31 1.27
CA LEU A 66 -11.35 -5.37 0.14
C LEU A 66 -11.13 -6.81 -0.35
N ARG A 67 -11.94 -7.76 0.12
CA ARG A 67 -11.79 -9.20 -0.15
C ARG A 67 -11.85 -9.59 -1.62
N ASP A 68 -12.44 -8.74 -2.44
CA ASP A 68 -12.61 -8.90 -3.89
C ASP A 68 -11.39 -8.40 -4.69
N ILE A 69 -10.41 -7.78 -4.03
CA ILE A 69 -9.14 -7.37 -4.63
C ILE A 69 -8.12 -8.47 -4.36
N ASP A 70 -7.37 -8.89 -5.39
CA ASP A 70 -6.30 -9.88 -5.27
C ASP A 70 -5.26 -9.41 -4.24
N HIS A 71 -4.98 -10.24 -3.23
CA HIS A 71 -4.09 -9.86 -2.14
C HIS A 71 -3.35 -11.05 -1.52
N VAL A 72 -2.23 -10.74 -0.87
CA VAL A 72 -1.45 -11.68 -0.07
C VAL A 72 -1.23 -11.08 1.31
N CYS A 73 -1.55 -11.86 2.35
CA CYS A 73 -1.27 -11.51 3.73
C CYS A 73 0.10 -12.06 4.13
N TYR A 74 0.91 -11.21 4.73
CA TYR A 74 2.21 -11.55 5.27
C TYR A 74 2.17 -11.38 6.79
N ARG A 75 2.64 -12.37 7.53
CA ARG A 75 2.78 -12.28 9.00
C ARG A 75 4.19 -11.93 9.42
N ALA A 76 4.35 -10.97 10.33
CA ALA A 76 5.65 -10.45 10.77
C ALA A 76 6.59 -11.57 11.26
N GLU A 77 6.03 -12.57 11.96
CA GLU A 77 6.74 -13.77 12.43
C GLU A 77 7.45 -14.56 11.32
N ASN A 78 6.92 -14.55 10.09
CA ASN A 78 7.40 -15.38 8.98
C ASN A 78 7.95 -14.54 7.81
N PHE A 79 8.32 -13.28 8.04
CA PHE A 79 8.83 -12.40 6.97
C PHE A 79 10.13 -12.89 6.35
N SER A 80 11.03 -13.47 7.15
CA SER A 80 12.27 -14.05 6.65
C SER A 80 12.04 -15.22 5.69
N GLU A 81 10.91 -15.92 5.83
CA GLU A 81 10.54 -17.08 5.00
C GLU A 81 9.71 -16.67 3.78
N SER A 82 8.82 -15.69 3.96
CA SER A 82 7.91 -15.21 2.90
C SER A 82 8.56 -14.21 1.93
N THR A 83 9.75 -13.70 2.24
CA THR A 83 10.59 -12.82 1.40
C THR A 83 9.83 -11.67 0.73
N PRO A 84 9.01 -10.88 1.47
CA PRO A 84 8.34 -9.73 0.87
C PRO A 84 9.38 -8.66 0.46
N ASN A 85 9.02 -7.75 -0.44
CA ASN A 85 9.97 -6.81 -1.07
C ASN A 85 10.79 -6.00 -0.05
N HIS A 86 12.05 -6.40 0.15
CA HIS A 86 12.98 -5.83 1.14
C HIS A 86 13.11 -4.31 1.09
N ASN A 87 12.83 -3.67 -0.04
CA ASN A 87 12.89 -2.22 -0.20
C ASN A 87 11.80 -1.48 0.61
N LEU A 88 10.68 -2.12 0.91
CA LEU A 88 9.64 -1.55 1.79
C LEU A 88 9.99 -1.70 3.27
N PHE A 89 10.69 -2.77 3.65
CA PHE A 89 10.96 -3.14 5.05
C PHE A 89 12.17 -2.44 5.69
N GLY A 90 12.78 -1.47 5.00
CA GLY A 90 13.79 -0.59 5.59
C GLY A 90 13.25 0.29 6.72
N GLU A 91 11.92 0.44 6.80
CA GLU A 91 11.24 1.20 7.84
C GLU A 91 10.69 0.28 8.94
N LYS A 92 10.91 0.64 10.21
CA LYS A 92 10.41 -0.14 11.37
C LYS A 92 8.91 -0.41 11.29
N ALA A 93 8.15 0.52 10.69
CA ALA A 93 6.70 0.44 10.57
C ALA A 93 6.22 -0.73 9.68
N PHE A 94 7.01 -1.14 8.68
CA PHE A 94 6.70 -2.31 7.85
C PHE A 94 7.34 -3.59 8.39
N LYS A 95 8.49 -3.50 9.08
CA LYS A 95 9.25 -4.67 9.54
C LYS A 95 8.59 -5.43 10.70
N ASN A 96 7.88 -4.74 11.58
CA ASN A 96 7.38 -5.29 12.84
C ASN A 96 5.84 -5.41 12.87
N ALA A 97 5.19 -5.54 11.72
CA ALA A 97 3.74 -5.60 11.63
C ALA A 97 3.30 -6.56 10.53
N ASP A 98 2.15 -7.19 10.70
CA ASP A 98 1.51 -7.98 9.67
C ASP A 98 1.08 -7.07 8.51
N LEU A 99 1.36 -7.46 7.28
CA LEU A 99 1.09 -6.65 6.09
C LEU A 99 0.11 -7.34 5.15
N VAL A 100 -0.54 -6.52 4.34
CA VAL A 100 -1.32 -6.97 3.19
C VAL A 100 -0.76 -6.29 1.94
N ARG A 101 -0.44 -7.11 0.93
CA ARG A 101 -0.10 -6.66 -0.41
C ARG A 101 -1.31 -6.83 -1.31
N PHE A 102 -1.89 -5.74 -1.77
CA PHE A 102 -2.91 -5.73 -2.81
C PHE A 102 -2.26 -5.65 -4.18
N LYS A 103 -2.68 -6.53 -5.08
CA LYS A 103 -2.40 -6.45 -6.51
C LYS A 103 -3.58 -5.73 -7.17
N VAL A 104 -3.43 -4.45 -7.47
CA VAL A 104 -4.46 -3.63 -8.10
C VAL A 104 -4.28 -3.59 -9.62
N THR A 105 -5.37 -3.78 -10.35
CA THR A 105 -5.41 -3.80 -11.82
C THR A 105 -6.12 -2.59 -12.42
N ASP A 106 -6.78 -1.79 -11.59
CA ASP A 106 -7.49 -0.58 -12.00
C ASP A 106 -7.48 0.50 -10.90
N LEU A 107 -7.92 1.70 -11.28
CA LEU A 107 -7.91 2.88 -10.43
C LEU A 107 -8.88 2.76 -9.25
N TRP A 108 -10.01 2.07 -9.45
CA TRP A 108 -11.04 1.94 -8.42
C TRP A 108 -10.60 1.03 -7.29
N GLN A 109 -9.94 -0.08 -7.62
CA GLN A 109 -9.30 -0.94 -6.62
C GLN A 109 -8.24 -0.17 -5.81
N ALA A 110 -7.39 0.60 -6.48
CA ALA A 110 -6.39 1.43 -5.81
C ALA A 110 -7.04 2.46 -4.88
N ALA A 111 -8.04 3.22 -5.36
CA ALA A 111 -8.75 4.20 -4.56
C ALA A 111 -9.39 3.56 -3.31
N ARG A 112 -10.02 2.39 -3.44
CA ARG A 112 -10.60 1.66 -2.29
C ARG A 112 -9.56 1.28 -1.24
N VAL A 113 -8.38 0.83 -1.65
CA VAL A 113 -7.28 0.52 -0.72
C VAL A 113 -6.82 1.80 0.00
N LEU A 114 -6.61 2.89 -0.74
CA LEU A 114 -6.14 4.17 -0.19
C LEU A 114 -7.14 4.79 0.79
N LEU A 115 -8.43 4.80 0.46
CA LEU A 115 -9.49 5.31 1.35
C LEU A 115 -9.64 4.46 2.62
N GLU A 116 -9.51 3.14 2.49
CA GLU A 116 -9.62 2.24 3.64
C GLU A 116 -8.44 2.43 4.62
N VAL A 117 -7.19 2.55 4.12
CA VAL A 117 -6.00 2.77 4.96
C VAL A 117 -5.92 4.19 5.54
N ALA A 118 -6.41 5.20 4.80
CA ALA A 118 -6.50 6.57 5.30
C ALA A 118 -7.54 6.72 6.42
N GLY A 119 -8.34 5.68 6.69
CA GLY A 119 -9.39 5.71 7.71
C GLY A 119 -10.69 6.36 7.22
N GLU A 120 -10.79 6.76 5.95
CA GLU A 120 -11.98 7.39 5.37
C GLU A 120 -13.14 6.40 5.16
N GLY A 121 -12.90 5.11 5.38
CA GLY A 121 -13.96 4.10 5.51
C GLY A 121 -14.59 3.99 6.91
N ALA A 122 -14.04 4.66 7.93
CA ALA A 122 -14.60 4.65 9.27
C ALA A 122 -15.73 5.69 9.38
N ALA A 123 -16.95 5.29 8.99
CA ALA A 123 -18.11 5.85 9.69
C ALA A 123 -17.99 5.44 11.17
N PRO A 124 -18.28 6.34 12.12
CA PRO A 124 -18.22 6.06 13.56
C PRO A 124 -19.14 4.91 13.98
#